data_AF-A0A1E4GZB4-F1
#
_entry.id   AF-A0A1E4GZB4-F1
#
_cell.length_a   1.000
_cell.length_b   1.000
_cell.length_c   1.000
_cell.angle_alpha   90.00
_cell.angle_beta   90.00
_cell.angle_gamma   90.00
#
_symmetry.space_group_name_H-M   'P 1'
#
loop_
_entity.id
_entity.type
_entity.pdbx_description
1 polymer ?
#
loop_
_entity_poly.entity_id
_entity_poly.type
_entity_poly.pdbx_seq_one_letter_code
_entity_poly.pdbx_strand_id
1 'polypeptide(L)'
;MSRFDAIRTERAKPEPVSDPVVAVAPQGRPLARVGKKAVGGYFSPQLSQALNILALEQNTTLQALLGEAVDDLMRKYGKHPFGER
;
A
#
# COMPACT_ATOMS: atom_id res chain seq x y z
N MET A 1 -13.44 -1.47 42.71
CA MET A 1 -13.07 -2.80 42.19
C MET A 1 -13.22 -2.75 40.68
N SER A 2 -12.09 -2.72 39.96
CA SER A 2 -12.04 -2.35 38.54
C SER A 2 -12.29 -3.57 37.64
N ARG A 3 -13.14 -3.41 36.62
CA ARG A 3 -13.58 -4.46 35.68
C ARG A 3 -12.49 -4.94 34.70
N PHE A 4 -11.25 -4.51 34.87
CA PHE A 4 -10.15 -4.75 33.94
C PHE A 4 -9.15 -5.83 34.39
N ASP A 5 -9.26 -6.34 35.62
CA ASP A 5 -8.37 -7.42 36.11
C ASP A 5 -8.73 -8.82 35.57
N ALA A 6 -9.87 -8.96 34.87
CA ALA A 6 -10.40 -10.25 34.43
C ALA A 6 -9.88 -10.75 33.06
N ILE A 7 -8.96 -10.05 32.38
CA ILE A 7 -8.43 -10.48 31.07
C ILE A 7 -6.99 -11.01 31.17
N ARG A 8 -6.50 -11.30 32.39
CA ARG A 8 -5.19 -11.93 32.58
C ARG A 8 -5.34 -13.38 33.02
N THR A 9 -6.13 -14.14 32.26
CA THR A 9 -6.18 -15.60 32.34
C THR A 9 -5.39 -16.17 31.17
N GLU A 10 -4.24 -16.73 31.52
CA GLU A 10 -3.55 -17.87 30.89
C GLU A 10 -3.66 -18.01 29.37
N ARG A 11 -2.61 -17.58 28.68
CA ARG A 11 -2.35 -17.94 27.30
C ARG A 11 -1.97 -19.43 27.25
N ALA A 12 -2.96 -20.30 27.13
CA ALA A 12 -2.74 -21.69 26.76
C ALA A 12 -1.97 -21.73 25.42
N LYS A 13 -0.93 -22.55 25.38
CA LYS A 13 -0.13 -22.81 24.18
C LYS A 13 -1.04 -23.46 23.13
N PRO A 14 -1.31 -22.84 21.97
CA PRO A 14 -2.18 -23.47 20.98
C PRO A 14 -1.45 -24.69 20.40
N GLU A 15 -2.04 -25.87 20.62
CA GLU A 15 -1.72 -27.05 19.84
C GLU A 15 -2.12 -26.81 18.38
N PRO A 16 -1.37 -27.36 17.40
CA PRO A 16 -1.62 -27.08 15.98
C PRO A 16 -2.92 -27.74 15.54
N VAL A 17 -4.02 -27.01 15.64
CA VAL A 17 -5.26 -27.35 14.95
C VAL A 17 -4.98 -27.19 13.46
N SER A 18 -5.11 -28.30 12.73
CA SER A 18 -4.98 -28.32 11.28
C SER A 18 -6.21 -27.65 10.68
N ASP A 19 -6.14 -26.33 10.51
CA ASP A 19 -7.13 -25.60 9.72
C ASP A 19 -7.18 -26.20 8.31
N PRO A 20 -8.37 -26.43 7.73
CA PRO A 20 -8.47 -26.80 6.33
C PRO A 20 -7.81 -25.66 5.54
N VAL A 21 -6.75 -25.99 4.81
CA VAL A 21 -6.07 -25.08 3.90
C VAL A 21 -7.08 -24.73 2.81
N VAL A 22 -7.87 -23.67 3.02
CA VAL A 22 -8.69 -23.09 1.97
C VAL A 22 -7.69 -22.61 0.93
N ALA A 23 -7.51 -23.39 -0.13
CA ALA A 23 -6.67 -23.03 -1.25
C ALA A 23 -7.18 -21.69 -1.78
N VAL A 24 -6.46 -20.61 -1.44
CA VAL A 24 -6.73 -19.28 -1.98
C VAL A 24 -6.47 -19.38 -3.46
N ALA A 25 -7.55 -19.49 -4.25
CA ALA A 25 -7.46 -19.45 -5.70
C ALA A 25 -6.61 -18.24 -6.10
N PRO A 26 -5.68 -18.37 -7.07
CA PRO A 26 -4.84 -17.25 -7.48
C PRO A 26 -5.76 -16.14 -7.99
N GLN A 27 -5.95 -15.12 -7.16
CA GLN A 27 -6.66 -13.92 -7.53
C GLN A 27 -5.93 -13.36 -8.75
N GLY A 28 -6.62 -13.26 -9.89
CA GLY A 28 -6.05 -12.78 -11.15
C GLY A 28 -5.32 -11.46 -10.93
N ARG A 29 -4.26 -11.20 -11.72
CA ARG A 29 -3.50 -9.94 -11.59
C ARG A 29 -4.49 -8.77 -11.67
N PRO A 30 -4.43 -7.79 -10.73
CA PRO A 30 -5.26 -6.61 -10.81
C PRO A 30 -5.10 -5.93 -12.17
N LEU A 31 -6.21 -5.58 -12.82
CA LEU A 31 -6.22 -4.96 -14.15
C LEU A 31 -5.30 -3.72 -14.22
N ALA A 32 -5.23 -2.95 -13.13
CA ALA A 32 -4.36 -1.79 -12.99
C ALA A 32 -2.85 -2.08 -13.19
N ARG A 33 -2.41 -3.33 -13.06
CA ARG A 33 -1.01 -3.75 -13.19
C ARG A 33 -0.70 -4.37 -14.56
N VAL A 34 -1.70 -4.58 -15.42
CA VAL A 34 -1.49 -5.19 -16.74
C VAL A 34 -0.72 -4.20 -17.62
N GLY A 35 0.44 -4.63 -18.16
CA GLY A 35 1.30 -3.79 -18.99
C GLY A 35 2.10 -2.72 -18.23
N LYS A 36 2.01 -2.68 -16.90
CA LYS A 36 2.72 -1.70 -16.06
C LYS A 36 3.86 -2.38 -15.30
N LYS A 37 4.98 -1.67 -15.13
CA LYS A 37 6.12 -2.11 -14.31
C LYS A 37 6.19 -1.25 -13.04
N ALA A 38 6.35 -1.90 -11.89
CA ALA A 38 6.53 -1.20 -10.63
C ALA A 38 7.89 -0.47 -10.62
N VAL A 39 7.86 0.81 -10.27
CA VAL A 39 9.03 1.65 -10.01
C VAL A 39 8.91 2.12 -8.56
N GLY A 40 9.93 1.90 -7.75
CA GLY A 40 9.89 2.18 -6.32
C GLY A 40 11.26 2.54 -5.74
N GLY A 41 11.24 3.21 -4.59
CA GLY A 41 12.41 3.58 -3.80
C GLY A 41 12.09 3.52 -2.30
N TYR A 42 13.12 3.58 -1.46
CA TYR A 42 12.95 3.62 -0.01
C TYR A 42 12.74 5.05 0.47
N PHE A 43 11.68 5.27 1.26
CA PHE A 43 11.30 6.57 1.81
C PHE A 43 10.96 6.42 3.30
N SER A 44 10.95 7.53 4.03
CA SER A 44 10.54 7.52 5.43
C SER A 44 9.05 7.19 5.57
N PRO A 45 8.62 6.56 6.69
CA PRO A 45 7.21 6.34 6.98
C PRO A 45 6.39 7.65 6.97
N GLN A 46 6.99 8.74 7.47
CA GLN A 46 6.35 10.06 7.53
C GLN A 46 6.07 10.62 6.14
N LEU A 47 7.02 10.46 5.20
CA LEU A 47 6.80 10.90 3.82
C LEU A 47 5.71 10.07 3.15
N SER A 48 5.70 8.74 3.34
CA SER A 48 4.64 7.88 2.82
C SER A 48 3.26 8.32 3.32
N GLN A 49 3.12 8.63 4.62
CA GLN A 49 1.87 9.14 5.18
C GLN A 49 1.46 10.49 4.58
N ALA A 50 2.40 11.44 4.47
CA ALA A 50 2.13 12.74 3.88
C ALA A 50 1.65 12.65 2.42
N LEU A 51 2.25 11.77 1.61
CA LEU A 51 1.82 11.54 0.23
C LEU A 51 0.40 10.97 0.13
N ASN A 52 0.03 10.06 1.04
CA ASN A 52 -1.32 9.52 1.09
C ASN A 52 -2.35 10.57 1.52
N ILE A 53 -2.02 11.41 2.51
CA ILE A 53 -2.87 12.53 2.92
C ILE A 53 -3.09 13.50 1.75
N LEU A 54 -2.01 13.86 1.05
CA LEU A 54 -2.09 14.74 -0.11
C LEU A 54 -2.98 14.16 -1.22
N ALA A 55 -2.91 12.85 -1.48
CA ALA A 55 -3.78 12.19 -2.45
C ALA A 55 -5.26 12.32 -2.08
N LEU A 56 -5.58 12.15 -0.79
CA LEU A 56 -6.94 12.29 -0.28
C LEU A 56 -7.44 13.73 -0.39
N GLU A 57 -6.63 14.71 0.02
CA GLU A 57 -6.96 16.14 -0.08
C GLU A 57 -7.26 16.56 -1.53
N GLN A 58 -6.51 16.00 -2.49
CA GLN A 58 -6.67 16.30 -3.91
C GLN A 58 -7.71 15.42 -4.62
N ASN A 59 -8.46 14.57 -3.89
CA ASN A 59 -9.43 13.61 -4.45
C ASN A 59 -8.85 12.78 -5.61
N THR A 60 -7.61 12.33 -5.47
CA THR A 60 -6.87 11.59 -6.50
C THR A 60 -6.23 10.34 -5.91
N THR A 61 -5.50 9.58 -6.73
CA THR A 61 -4.75 8.41 -6.27
C THR A 61 -3.28 8.74 -6.06
N LEU A 62 -2.62 7.99 -5.17
CA LEU A 62 -1.17 8.08 -5.00
C LEU A 62 -0.43 7.79 -6.32
N GLN A 63 -0.93 6.88 -7.14
CA GLN A 63 -0.36 6.57 -8.46
C GLN A 63 -0.42 7.80 -9.39
N ALA A 64 -1.53 8.54 -9.38
CA ALA A 64 -1.69 9.74 -10.20
C ALA A 64 -0.72 10.85 -9.78
N LEU A 65 -0.58 11.11 -8.48
CA LEU A 65 0.38 12.10 -7.95
C LEU A 65 1.81 11.73 -8.29
N LEU A 66 2.18 10.46 -8.15
CA LEU A 66 3.52 10.00 -8.51
C LEU A 66 3.74 10.08 -10.03
N GLY A 67 2.73 9.81 -10.85
CA GLY A 67 2.79 9.97 -12.30
C GLY A 67 3.02 11.42 -12.72
N GLU A 68 2.31 12.36 -12.09
CA GLU A 68 2.52 13.81 -12.26
C GLU A 68 3.94 14.23 -11.86
N ALA A 69 4.39 13.82 -10.68
CA ALA A 69 5.73 14.14 -10.20
C ALA A 69 6.84 13.58 -11.11
N VAL A 70 6.64 12.39 -11.67
CA VAL A 70 7.56 11.80 -12.66
C VAL A 70 7.56 12.61 -13.95
N ASP A 71 6.41 13.03 -14.45
CA ASP A 71 6.32 13.87 -15.64
C ASP A 71 7.03 15.21 -15.45
N ASP A 72 6.86 15.84 -14.28
CA ASP A 72 7.55 17.10 -13.94
C ASP A 72 9.06 16.91 -13.84
N LEU A 73 9.52 15.79 -13.30
CA LEU A 73 10.93 15.43 -13.30
C LEU A 73 11.46 15.26 -14.73
N MET A 74 10.73 14.57 -15.60
CA MET A 74 11.11 14.40 -17.00
C MET A 74 11.23 15.75 -17.72
N ARG A 75 10.23 16.64 -17.55
CA ARG A 75 10.25 17.99 -18.12
C ARG A 75 11.45 18.79 -17.61
N LYS A 76 11.75 18.73 -16.30
CA LYS A 76 12.90 19.39 -15.69
C LYS A 76 14.24 18.98 -16.34
N TYR A 77 14.35 17.75 -16.83
CA TYR A 77 15.53 17.23 -17.52
C TYR A 77 15.42 17.26 -19.06
N GLY A 78 14.44 17.99 -19.63
CA GLY A 78 14.24 18.10 -21.08
C GLY A 78 13.84 16.78 -21.74
N LYS A 79 13.20 15.88 -20.99
CA LYS A 79 12.70 14.58 -21.48
C LYS A 79 11.19 14.66 -21.76
N HIS A 80 10.72 13.73 -22.58
CA HIS A 80 9.30 13.59 -22.91
C HIS A 80 8.50 13.08 -21.68
N PRO A 81 7.39 13.72 -21.28
CA PRO A 81 6.51 13.24 -20.21
C PRO A 81 5.71 12.01 -20.67
N PHE A 82 5.31 11.13 -19.75
CA PHE A 82 4.60 9.89 -20.07
C PHE A 82 3.09 9.99 -19.88
N GLY A 83 2.59 10.97 -19.13
CA GLY A 83 1.16 11.19 -18.95
C GLY A 83 0.46 10.13 -18.11
N GLU A 84 1.20 9.48 -17.21
CA GLU A 84 0.67 8.47 -16.30
C GLU A 84 -0.20 9.15 -15.22
N ARG A 85 -1.48 8.77 -15.11
CA ARG A 85 -2.44 9.27 -14.12
C ARG A 85 -3.36 8.15 -13.64
#